data_AF-A0A3A8YFY5-F1
#
_entry.id   AF-A0A3A8YFY5-F1
#
_cell.length_a   1.000
_cell.length_b   1.000
_cell.length_c   1.000
_cell.angle_alpha   90.00
_cell.angle_beta   90.00
_cell.angle_gamma   90.00
#
_symmetry.space_group_name_H-M   'P 1'
#
loop_
_entity.id
_entity.type
_entity.pdbx_description
1 polymer ?
#
loop_
_entity_poly.entity_id
_entity_poly.type
_entity_poly.pdbx_seq_one_letter_code
_entity_poly.pdbx_strand_id
1 'polypeptide(L)'
;MDIKEFAKSISGKKYGYPQFTKEEIETAKENGFVIVYGASDDLMEFDGAIREEIGCYGGGAAWVKGERVSDAPIAVGEKTIKAIWCGGEKDADGQEITWAYETGIPHETFMVYEDGEPYCRGIVFSINDVA
;
A
#
# COMPACT_ATOMS: atom_id res chain seq x y z
N MET A 1 -2.76 -7.29 17.34
CA MET A 1 -2.37 -5.86 17.29
C MET A 1 -3.48 -5.12 16.56
N ASP A 2 -3.78 -3.86 16.93
CA ASP A 2 -4.73 -3.07 16.15
C ASP A 2 -4.08 -2.53 14.86
N ILE A 3 -4.86 -2.36 13.79
CA ILE A 3 -4.33 -1.95 12.48
C ILE A 3 -3.69 -0.55 12.52
N LYS A 4 -4.20 0.34 13.36
CA LYS A 4 -3.64 1.69 13.55
C LYS A 4 -2.31 1.65 14.28
N GLU A 5 -2.17 0.74 15.25
CA GLU A 5 -0.90 0.50 15.93
C GLU A 5 0.14 -0.06 14.96
N PHE A 6 -0.28 -0.98 14.09
CA PHE A 6 0.59 -1.56 13.07
C PHE A 6 1.06 -0.51 12.05
N ALA A 7 0.14 0.25 11.45
CA ALA A 7 0.47 1.28 10.47
C ALA A 7 1.43 2.33 11.05
N LYS A 8 1.22 2.74 12.31
CA LYS A 8 2.14 3.63 13.03
C LYS A 8 3.52 3.01 13.22
N SER A 9 3.61 1.70 13.48
CA SER A 9 4.88 1.02 13.71
C SER A 9 5.77 0.93 12.47
N ILE A 10 5.18 0.91 11.28
CA ILE A 10 5.90 0.84 10.00
C ILE A 10 6.01 2.21 9.29
N SER A 11 5.53 3.29 9.89
CA SER A 11 5.59 4.63 9.32
C SER A 11 6.92 5.32 9.59
N GLY A 12 7.38 6.15 8.65
CA GLY A 12 8.63 6.90 8.76
C GLY A 12 9.86 6.16 8.21
N LYS A 13 9.66 5.07 7.45
CA LYS A 13 10.78 4.28 6.91
C LYS A 13 11.45 5.01 5.76
N LYS A 14 12.76 4.80 5.61
CA LYS A 14 13.46 5.17 4.38
C LYS A 14 13.07 4.20 3.26
N TYR A 15 12.90 4.71 2.05
CA TYR A 15 12.74 3.91 0.86
C TYR A 15 13.95 2.97 0.69
N GLY A 16 13.68 1.72 0.34
CA GLY A 16 14.71 0.70 0.16
C GLY A 16 14.12 -0.62 -0.30
N TYR A 17 14.98 -1.52 -0.78
CA TYR A 17 14.58 -2.87 -1.18
C TYR A 17 15.37 -3.92 -0.39
N PRO A 18 14.70 -4.83 0.34
CA PRO A 18 13.24 -4.89 0.57
C PRO A 18 12.75 -3.71 1.44
N GLN A 19 11.49 -3.29 1.24
CA GLN A 19 10.93 -2.13 1.94
C GLN A 19 10.61 -2.41 3.41
N PHE A 20 10.13 -3.61 3.72
CA PHE A 20 9.81 -4.08 5.07
C PHE A 20 10.67 -5.27 5.47
N THR A 21 10.89 -5.43 6.77
CA THR A 21 11.61 -6.61 7.29
C THR A 21 10.71 -7.85 7.24
N LYS A 22 11.32 -9.04 7.33
CA LYS A 22 10.57 -10.29 7.39
C LYS A 22 9.62 -10.33 8.59
N GLU A 23 10.05 -9.80 9.72
CA GLU A 23 9.26 -9.74 10.95
C GLU A 23 8.06 -8.80 10.80
N GLU A 24 8.21 -7.67 10.12
CA GLU A 24 7.11 -6.73 9.83
C GLU A 24 6.07 -7.39 8.91
N ILE A 25 6.52 -8.06 7.85
CA ILE A 25 5.65 -8.78 6.90
C ILE A 25 4.92 -9.93 7.61
N GLU A 26 5.63 -10.72 8.42
CA GLU A 26 5.01 -11.84 9.15
C GLU A 26 4.02 -11.32 10.20
N THR A 27 4.34 -10.22 10.89
CA THR A 27 3.40 -9.56 11.81
C THR A 27 2.13 -9.10 11.08
N ALA A 28 2.26 -8.51 9.89
CA ALA A 28 1.10 -8.13 9.07
C ALA A 28 0.25 -9.36 8.72
N LYS A 29 0.91 -10.43 8.23
CA LYS A 29 0.25 -11.68 7.84
C LYS A 29 -0.48 -12.34 9.01
N GLU A 30 0.15 -12.46 10.18
CA GLU A 30 -0.45 -13.05 11.38
C GLU A 30 -1.70 -12.30 11.86
N ASN A 31 -1.77 -10.98 11.62
CA ASN A 31 -2.92 -10.15 11.98
C ASN A 31 -3.93 -10.00 10.83
N GLY A 32 -3.69 -10.62 9.67
CA GLY A 32 -4.56 -10.49 8.50
C GLY A 32 -4.52 -9.11 7.85
N PHE A 33 -3.38 -8.41 7.95
CA PHE A 33 -3.15 -7.10 7.35
C PHE A 33 -2.43 -7.24 6.01
N VAL A 34 -2.85 -6.39 5.07
CA VAL A 34 -2.22 -6.25 3.76
C VAL A 34 -1.62 -4.85 3.69
N ILE A 35 -0.33 -4.77 3.41
CA ILE A 35 0.43 -3.53 3.23
C ILE A 35 0.47 -3.24 1.73
N VAL A 36 0.10 -2.04 1.32
CA VAL A 36 0.20 -1.58 -0.07
C VAL A 36 1.10 -0.36 -0.15
N TYR A 37 2.09 -0.40 -1.04
CA TYR A 37 3.08 0.65 -1.20
C TYR A 37 3.66 0.68 -2.61
N GLY A 38 4.29 1.80 -2.95
CA GLY A 38 4.91 1.97 -4.25
C GLY A 38 6.34 1.46 -4.23
N ALA A 39 6.77 0.85 -5.32
CA ALA A 39 8.16 0.54 -5.58
C ALA A 39 8.54 1.04 -6.97
N SER A 40 9.72 1.66 -7.09
CA SER A 40 10.16 2.30 -8.33
C SER A 40 9.13 3.33 -8.85
N ASP A 41 9.03 3.49 -10.16
CA ASP A 41 8.08 4.32 -10.89
C ASP A 41 6.94 3.52 -11.57
N ASP A 42 6.92 2.21 -11.37
CA ASP A 42 6.07 1.30 -12.12
C ASP A 42 5.36 0.23 -11.29
N LEU A 43 5.62 0.07 -9.99
CA LEU A 43 5.05 -1.03 -9.20
C LEU A 43 4.20 -0.56 -8.01
N MET A 44 3.04 -1.20 -7.87
CA MET A 44 2.25 -1.25 -6.64
C MET A 44 2.46 -2.63 -6.00
N GLU A 45 3.06 -2.65 -4.83
CA GLU A 45 3.43 -3.86 -4.09
C GLU A 45 2.41 -4.19 -3.01
N PHE A 46 2.19 -5.48 -2.79
CA PHE A 46 1.36 -6.04 -1.72
C PHE A 46 2.20 -6.99 -0.87
N ASP A 47 2.26 -6.74 0.43
CA ASP A 47 2.93 -7.63 1.40
C ASP A 47 2.03 -7.92 2.62
N GLY A 48 2.31 -9.02 3.33
CA GLY A 48 1.59 -9.45 4.53
C GLY A 48 0.65 -10.62 4.24
N ALA A 49 -0.66 -10.44 4.49
CA ALA A 49 -1.67 -11.46 4.24
C ALA A 49 -1.86 -11.78 2.74
N ILE A 50 -1.52 -10.82 1.87
CA ILE A 50 -1.41 -11.00 0.42
C ILE A 50 0.03 -10.69 0.03
N ARG A 51 0.57 -11.45 -0.93
CA ARG A 51 1.84 -11.14 -1.60
C ARG A 51 1.61 -11.10 -3.11
N GLU A 52 1.71 -9.93 -3.70
CA GLU A 52 1.53 -9.71 -5.14
C GLU A 52 2.19 -8.39 -5.56
N GLU A 53 2.47 -8.24 -6.85
CA GLU A 53 2.98 -7.02 -7.47
C GLU A 53 2.11 -6.64 -8.68
N ILE A 54 1.75 -5.37 -8.81
CA ILE A 54 0.95 -4.86 -9.93
C ILE A 54 1.69 -3.73 -10.65
N GLY A 55 1.85 -3.89 -11.96
CA GLY A 55 2.35 -2.83 -12.84
C GLY A 55 1.38 -1.64 -12.89
N CYS A 56 1.85 -0.47 -12.50
CA CYS A 56 1.12 0.80 -12.41
C CYS A 56 2.01 1.98 -12.84
N TYR A 57 2.70 1.86 -13.98
CA TYR A 57 3.54 2.94 -14.52
C TYR A 57 2.74 4.23 -14.73
N GLY A 58 3.14 5.30 -14.02
CA GLY A 58 2.43 6.58 -14.04
C GLY A 58 1.06 6.54 -13.33
N GLY A 59 0.83 5.54 -12.48
CA GLY A 59 -0.44 5.26 -11.82
C GLY A 59 -1.16 4.05 -12.43
N GLY A 60 -2.30 3.69 -11.86
CA GLY A 60 -3.05 2.51 -12.31
C GLY A 60 -4.12 2.09 -11.33
N ALA A 61 -4.58 0.85 -11.44
CA ALA A 61 -5.49 0.28 -10.47
C ALA A 61 -5.23 -1.21 -10.28
N ALA A 62 -5.41 -1.66 -9.05
CA ALA A 62 -5.47 -3.07 -8.69
C ALA A 62 -6.90 -3.42 -8.29
N TRP A 63 -7.38 -4.58 -8.72
CA TRP A 63 -8.64 -5.19 -8.31
C TRP A 63 -8.35 -6.27 -7.29
N VAL A 64 -9.08 -6.27 -6.18
CA VAL A 64 -8.83 -7.15 -5.03
C VAL A 64 -10.11 -7.90 -4.67
N LYS A 65 -10.03 -9.22 -4.52
CA LYS A 65 -11.12 -10.06 -4.01
C LYS A 65 -10.57 -11.28 -3.27
N GLY A 66 -10.83 -11.34 -1.96
CA GLY A 66 -10.15 -12.25 -1.04
C GLY A 66 -8.64 -12.08 -1.16
N GLU A 67 -7.94 -13.18 -1.39
CA GLU A 67 -6.47 -13.19 -1.56
C GLU A 67 -6.02 -12.91 -3.01
N ARG A 68 -6.96 -12.68 -3.94
CA ARG A 68 -6.63 -12.44 -5.36
C ARG A 68 -6.46 -10.95 -5.62
N VAL A 69 -5.36 -10.59 -6.27
CA VAL A 69 -5.08 -9.25 -6.79
C VAL A 69 -4.81 -9.36 -8.29
N SER A 70 -5.22 -8.37 -9.08
CA SER A 70 -5.02 -8.33 -10.54
C SER A 70 -5.01 -6.88 -11.05
N ASP A 71 -4.32 -6.67 -12.16
CA ASP A 71 -4.34 -5.46 -12.99
C ASP A 71 -5.57 -5.34 -13.89
N ALA A 72 -6.52 -6.26 -13.76
CA ALA A 72 -7.80 -6.27 -14.44
C ALA A 72 -8.93 -6.76 -13.52
N PRO A 73 -10.20 -6.45 -13.84
CA PRO A 73 -11.35 -6.97 -13.12
C PRO A 73 -11.31 -8.51 -12.96
N ILE A 74 -11.51 -8.96 -11.73
CA ILE A 74 -11.47 -10.35 -11.27
C ILE A 74 -12.86 -10.98 -11.28
N ALA A 75 -13.83 -10.31 -10.63
CA ALA A 75 -15.19 -10.80 -10.44
C ALA A 75 -16.13 -9.72 -9.84
N VAL A 76 -17.44 -9.96 -9.95
CA VAL A 76 -18.45 -9.13 -9.25
C VAL A 76 -18.15 -9.04 -7.75
N GLY A 77 -18.18 -7.82 -7.20
CA GLY A 77 -17.98 -7.54 -5.78
C GLY A 77 -16.53 -7.28 -5.35
N GLU A 78 -15.59 -7.29 -6.29
CA GLU A 78 -14.21 -6.84 -6.07
C GLU A 78 -14.12 -5.40 -5.54
N LYS A 79 -13.00 -5.12 -4.87
CA LYS A 79 -12.60 -3.79 -4.46
C LYS A 79 -11.51 -3.27 -5.40
N THR A 80 -11.37 -1.96 -5.48
CA THR A 80 -10.36 -1.32 -6.32
C THR A 80 -9.45 -0.46 -5.45
N ILE A 81 -8.14 -0.54 -5.72
CA ILE A 81 -7.14 0.37 -5.18
C ILE A 81 -6.52 1.09 -6.37
N LYS A 82 -6.76 2.40 -6.46
CA LYS A 82 -6.21 3.24 -7.51
C LYS A 82 -4.87 3.80 -7.06
N ALA A 83 -3.84 3.53 -7.84
CA ALA A 83 -2.50 4.09 -7.70
C ALA A 83 -2.48 5.50 -8.28
N ILE A 84 -2.02 6.47 -7.48
CA ILE A 84 -1.82 7.86 -7.87
C ILE A 84 -0.31 8.12 -7.88
N TRP A 85 0.21 8.43 -9.07
CA TRP A 85 1.62 8.79 -9.28
C TRP A 85 1.73 10.29 -9.54
N CYS A 86 2.50 11.01 -8.71
CA CYS A 86 2.68 12.48 -8.78
C CYS A 86 1.36 13.23 -9.01
N GLY A 87 0.33 12.87 -8.24
CA GLY A 87 -1.04 13.37 -8.42
C GLY A 87 -1.35 14.63 -7.62
N GLY A 88 -0.34 15.32 -7.08
CA GLY A 88 -0.52 16.52 -6.26
C GLY A 88 -0.96 16.28 -4.82
N GLU A 89 -0.97 15.02 -4.35
CA GLU A 89 -1.14 14.74 -2.92
C GLU A 89 0.08 15.24 -2.14
N LYS A 90 -0.18 15.82 -0.95
CA LYS A 90 0.85 16.46 -0.15
C LYS A 90 0.94 15.91 1.26
N ASP A 91 2.14 15.96 1.80
CA ASP A 91 2.39 15.71 3.22
C ASP A 91 1.98 16.91 4.09
N ALA A 92 2.25 16.83 5.39
CA ALA A 92 1.89 17.87 6.34
C ALA A 92 2.63 19.21 6.09
N ASP A 93 3.81 19.16 5.48
CA ASP A 93 4.65 20.31 5.16
C ASP A 93 4.36 20.86 3.74
N GLY A 94 3.43 20.25 3.02
CA GLY A 94 2.99 20.69 1.69
C GLY A 94 3.89 20.18 0.55
N GLN A 95 4.78 19.24 0.83
CA GLN A 95 5.62 18.56 -0.15
C GLN A 95 4.81 17.49 -0.87
N GLU A 96 5.03 17.36 -2.17
CA GLU A 96 4.32 16.37 -2.99
C GLU A 96 4.78 14.95 -2.64
N ILE A 97 3.82 14.03 -2.59
CA ILE A 97 4.06 12.61 -2.35
C ILE A 97 4.01 11.89 -3.69
N THR A 98 5.08 11.18 -4.04
CA THR A 98 5.20 10.49 -5.33
C THR A 98 4.14 9.41 -5.51
N TRP A 99 3.96 8.55 -4.51
CA TRP A 99 2.97 7.47 -4.50
C TRP A 99 1.89 7.70 -3.46
N ALA A 100 0.64 7.60 -3.88
CA ALA A 100 -0.52 7.54 -2.99
C ALA A 100 -1.62 6.64 -3.55
N TYR A 101 -2.62 6.35 -2.73
CA TYR A 101 -3.69 5.41 -3.08
C TYR A 101 -5.07 5.96 -2.78
N GLU A 102 -6.00 5.71 -3.69
CA GLU A 102 -7.43 6.01 -3.52
C GLU A 102 -8.23 4.71 -3.52
N THR A 103 -8.97 4.45 -2.45
CA THR A 103 -9.81 3.27 -2.32
C THR A 103 -10.97 3.49 -1.35
N GLY A 104 -12.04 2.71 -1.51
CA GLY A 104 -13.14 2.61 -0.55
C GLY A 104 -12.96 1.53 0.51
N ILE A 105 -11.85 0.79 0.49
CA ILE A 105 -11.52 -0.19 1.54
C ILE A 105 -11.16 0.58 2.82
N PRO A 106 -11.72 0.24 3.99
CA PRO A 106 -11.26 0.80 5.26
C PRO A 106 -9.77 0.51 5.48
N HIS A 107 -8.97 1.54 5.77
CA HIS A 107 -7.53 1.41 5.89
C HIS A 107 -6.94 2.47 6.83
N GLU A 108 -5.72 2.21 7.27
CA GLU A 108 -4.83 3.19 7.90
C GLU A 108 -3.67 3.51 6.94
N THR A 109 -2.99 4.63 7.17
CA THR A 109 -1.89 5.08 6.30
C THR A 109 -0.55 5.10 7.03
N PHE A 110 0.53 4.99 6.27
CA PHE A 110 1.90 5.14 6.76
C PHE A 110 2.76 5.87 5.71
N MET A 111 3.87 6.46 6.15
CA MET A 111 4.77 7.21 5.27
C MET A 111 6.10 6.49 5.03
N VAL A 112 6.57 6.52 3.78
CA VAL A 112 7.93 6.15 3.35
C VAL A 112 8.59 7.37 2.72
N TYR A 113 9.90 7.54 2.96
CA TYR A 113 10.67 8.70 2.53
C TYR A 113 11.89 8.30 1.70
N GLU A 114 12.14 8.96 0.58
CA GLU A 114 13.35 8.78 -0.23
C GLU A 114 14.23 10.02 -0.08
N ASP A 115 15.46 9.82 0.40
CA ASP A 115 16.42 10.90 0.68
C ASP A 115 15.88 12.11 1.47
N GLY A 116 14.89 11.85 2.34
CA GLY A 116 14.26 12.83 3.21
C GLY A 116 12.96 13.42 2.66
N GLU A 117 12.65 13.17 1.39
CA GLU A 117 11.45 13.66 0.71
C GLU A 117 10.32 12.61 0.81
N PRO A 118 9.04 13.01 0.89
CA PRO A 118 7.92 12.08 0.91
C PRO A 118 7.82 11.24 -0.36
N TYR A 119 8.07 9.94 -0.25
CA TYR A 119 8.05 9.04 -1.39
C TYR A 119 6.69 8.36 -1.55
N CYS A 120 6.19 7.72 -0.50
CA CYS A 120 4.94 6.96 -0.58
C CYS A 120 4.10 7.16 0.67
N ARG A 121 2.82 7.50 0.48
CA ARG A 121 1.78 7.30 1.50
C ARG A 121 1.10 5.97 1.22
N GLY A 122 1.64 4.92 1.83
CA GLY A 122 1.09 3.57 1.72
C GLY A 122 -0.16 3.40 2.57
N ILE A 123 -0.89 2.31 2.31
CA ILE A 123 -2.08 1.94 3.07
C ILE A 123 -1.92 0.55 3.70
N VAL A 124 -2.57 0.35 4.84
CA VAL A 124 -2.74 -0.97 5.46
C VAL A 124 -4.23 -1.23 5.63
N PHE A 125 -4.73 -2.34 5.11
CA PHE A 125 -6.13 -2.76 5.26
C PHE A 125 -6.24 -4.20 5.77
N SER A 126 -7.42 -4.59 6.28
CA SER A 126 -7.67 -5.97 6.69
C SER A 126 -8.14 -6.83 5.53
N ILE A 127 -7.61 -8.06 5.41
CA ILE A 127 -8.04 -9.05 4.42
C ILE A 127 -9.55 -9.32 4.48
N ASN A 128 -10.17 -9.14 5.64
CA ASN A 128 -11.61 -9.34 5.83
C ASN A 128 -12.46 -8.28 5.13
N ASP A 129 -11.91 -7.10 4.81
CA ASP A 129 -12.63 -6.01 4.13
C ASP A 129 -12.72 -6.21 2.61
N VAL A 130 -12.01 -7.20 2.07
CA VAL A 130 -11.96 -7.53 0.65
C VAL A 130 -12.42 -8.96 0.34
N ALA A 131 -12.86 -9.73 1.35
CA ALA A 131 -13.30 -11.12 1.23
C ALA A 131 -14.55 -11.33 0.34
#